data_AF-A0A2U1B2V7-F1
#
_entry.id   AF-A0A2U1B2V7-F1
#
_cell.length_a   1.000
_cell.length_b   1.000
_cell.length_c   1.000
_cell.angle_alpha   90.00
_cell.angle_beta   90.00
_cell.angle_gamma   90.00
#
_symmetry.space_group_name_H-M   'P 1'
#
loop_
_entity.id
_entity.type
_entity.pdbx_description
1 polymer ?
#
loop_
_entity_poly.entity_id
_entity_poly.type
_entity_poly.pdbx_seq_one_letter_code
_entity_poly.pdbx_strand_id
1 'polypeptide(L)' 'MLAIEIDGDSHDYAYEVDKARQEKLESLGVRFLRFEDIEVKQNISNVLREVEAWVLENR' A
#
# COMPACT_ATOMS: atom_id res chain seq x y z
N MET A 1 12.64 -2.19 -2.29
CA MET A 1 12.10 -0.82 -2.39
C MET A 1 10.66 -0.86 -1.91
N LEU A 2 10.22 0.06 -1.05
CA LEU A 2 8.84 0.10 -0.53
C LEU A 2 8.02 1.16 -1.28
N ALA A 3 6.81 0.79 -1.68
CA ALA A 3 5.75 1.70 -2.08
C ALA A 3 4.61 1.62 -1.05
N ILE A 4 4.03 2.76 -0.71
CA ILE A 4 2.87 2.85 0.18
C ILE A 4 1.71 3.44 -0.62
N GLU A 5 0.58 2.75 -0.59
CA GLU A 5 -0.63 3.12 -1.30
C GLU A 5 -1.76 3.38 -0.31
N ILE A 6 -2.51 4.46 -0.54
CA ILE A 6 -3.69 4.80 0.24
C ILE A 6 -4.88 4.68 -0.71
N ASP A 7 -5.68 3.65 -0.49
CA ASP A 7 -6.81 3.29 -1.34
C ASP A 7 -8.10 3.90 -0.75
N GLY A 8 -8.72 4.81 -1.48
CA GLY A 8 -9.98 5.43 -1.07
C GLY A 8 -11.18 4.76 -1.73
N ASP A 9 -12.38 5.20 -1.36
CA ASP A 9 -13.61 4.76 -2.04
C ASP A 9 -13.71 5.43 -3.43
N SER A 10 -12.81 5.05 -4.34
CA SER A 10 -12.90 5.37 -5.75
C SER A 10 -13.79 4.33 -6.41
N HIS A 11 -15.09 4.60 -6.43
CA HIS A 11 -15.99 4.00 -7.40
C HIS A 11 -15.48 4.37 -8.81
N ASP A 12 -14.67 3.52 -9.45
CA ASP A 12 -14.66 3.30 -10.91
C ASP A 12 -13.56 2.30 -11.37
N TYR A 13 -14.01 1.14 -11.87
CA TYR A 13 -13.59 0.42 -13.07
C TYR A 13 -12.10 0.31 -13.53
N ALA A 14 -11.09 0.50 -12.67
CA ALA A 14 -9.67 0.35 -13.06
C ALA A 14 -8.91 -0.82 -12.41
N TYR A 15 -9.62 -1.73 -11.72
CA TYR A 15 -9.03 -2.85 -10.96
C TYR A 15 -7.95 -3.63 -11.73
N GLU A 16 -8.21 -3.97 -13.00
CA GLU A 16 -7.25 -4.74 -13.81
C GLU A 16 -6.00 -3.94 -14.16
N VAL A 17 -6.12 -2.62 -14.38
CA VAL A 17 -4.99 -1.74 -14.70
C VAL A 17 -4.10 -1.54 -13.48
N ASP A 18 -4.70 -1.33 -12.31
CA ASP A 18 -3.97 -1.15 -11.06
C ASP A 18 -3.29 -2.46 -10.65
N LYS A 19 -3.97 -3.59 -10.81
CA LYS A 19 -3.38 -4.91 -10.58
C LYS A 19 -2.17 -5.16 -11.50
N ALA A 20 -2.30 -4.91 -12.81
CA ALA A 20 -1.20 -5.10 -13.75
C ALA A 20 -0.01 -4.17 -13.44
N ARG A 21 -0.26 -2.95 -12.97
CA ARG A 21 0.78 -2.03 -12.53
C ARG A 21 1.49 -2.54 -11.27
N GLN A 22 0.74 -3.00 -10.29
CA GLN A 22 1.28 -3.55 -9.05
C GLN A 22 2.14 -4.78 -9.34
N GLU A 23 1.62 -5.76 -10.09
CA GLU A 23 2.36 -6.97 -10.48
C GLU A 23 3.66 -6.65 -11.21
N LYS A 24 3.62 -5.66 -12.12
CA LYS A 24 4.83 -5.19 -12.81
C LYS A 24 5.86 -4.61 -11.85
N LEU A 25 5.45 -3.77 -10.90
CA LEU A 25 6.36 -3.16 -9.93
C LEU A 25 6.90 -4.20 -8.95
N GLU A 26 6.08 -5.15 -8.52
CA GLU A 26 6.52 -6.28 -7.69
C GLU A 26 7.55 -7.15 -8.40
N SER A 27 7.40 -7.37 -9.71
CA SER A 27 8.40 -8.08 -10.53
C SER A 27 9.77 -7.38 -10.58
N LEU A 28 9.80 -6.07 -10.31
CA LEU A 28 11.03 -5.27 -10.23
C LEU A 28 11.59 -5.16 -8.80
N GLY A 29 11.02 -5.91 -7.84
CA GLY A 29 11.48 -5.91 -6.44
C GLY A 29 10.88 -4.80 -5.57
N VAL A 30 9.78 -4.19 -6.01
CA VAL A 30 8.97 -3.30 -5.16
C VAL A 30 8.07 -4.13 -4.25
N ARG A 31 7.92 -3.70 -3.01
CA ARG A 31 6.93 -4.23 -2.06
C ARG A 31 5.90 -3.15 -1.78
N PHE A 32 4.65 -3.53 -1.60
CA PHE A 32 3.55 -2.62 -1.31
C PHE A 32 3.04 -2.81 0.12
N LEU A 33 2.79 -1.70 0.79
CA LEU A 33 1.84 -1.63 1.91
C LEU A 33 0.64 -0.82 1.42
N ARG A 34 -0.56 -1.37 1.54
CA ARG A 34 -1.81 -0.70 1.12
C ARG A 34 -2.70 -0.49 2.34
N PHE A 35 -3.18 0.73 2.51
CA PHE A 35 -4.08 1.12 3.58
C PHE A 35 -5.36 1.70 3.00
N GLU A 36 -6.51 1.42 3.61
CA GLU A 36 -7.74 2.12 3.26
C GLU A 36 -7.66 3.58 3.74
N ASP A 37 -8.27 4.51 3.00
CA ASP A 37 -8.27 5.93 3.37
C ASP A 37 -8.86 6.15 4.76
N ILE A 38 -9.83 5.32 5.14
CA ILE A 38 -10.51 5.39 6.43
C ILE A 38 -9.57 4.97 7.55
N GLU A 39 -8.71 3.98 7.30
CA GLU A 39 -7.71 3.53 8.26
C GLU A 39 -6.66 4.63 8.50
N VAL A 40 -6.20 5.29 7.44
CA VAL A 40 -5.26 6.42 7.57
C VAL A 40 -5.90 7.57 8.35
N LYS A 41 -7.17 7.89 8.07
CA LYS A 41 -7.88 9.02 8.71
C LYS A 41 -8.27 8.74 10.16
N GLN A 42 -8.63 7.50 10.50
CA GLN A 42 -9.21 7.15 11.81
C GLN A 42 -8.25 6.37 12.70
N ASN A 43 -7.22 5.75 12.15
CA ASN A 43 -6.30 4.87 12.87
C ASN A 43 -4.85 5.01 12.39
N ILE A 44 -4.38 6.26 12.22
CA ILE A 44 -3.02 6.57 11.78
C ILE A 44 -1.93 5.88 12.64
N SER A 45 -2.20 5.66 13.94
CA SER A 45 -1.27 4.98 14.83
C SER A 45 -1.02 3.52 14.44
N ASN A 46 -2.02 2.82 13.90
CA ASN A 46 -1.83 1.46 13.40
C ASN A 46 -1.05 1.46 12.09
N VAL A 47 -1.40 2.37 11.17
CA VAL A 47 -0.68 2.56 9.89
C VAL A 47 0.81 2.80 10.14
N LEU A 48 1.15 3.70 11.06
CA LEU A 48 2.55 3.99 11.40
C LEU A 48 3.26 2.78 12.01
N ARG A 49 2.58 1.98 12.84
CA ARG A 49 3.14 0.76 13.43
C ARG A 49 3.47 -0.26 12.34
N GLU A 50 2.60 -0.45 11.36
CA GLU A 50 2.84 -1.38 10.26
C GLU A 50 4.00 -0.93 9.37
N VAL A 51 4.08 0.36 9.07
CA VAL A 51 5.22 0.93 8.32
C VAL A 51 6.53 0.75 9.10
N GLU A 52 6.53 1.02 10.41
CA GLU A 52 7.71 0.82 11.27
C GLU A 52 8.13 -0.65 11.30
N ALA A 53 7.19 -1.57 11.49
CA ALA A 53 7.45 -3.02 11.48
C ALA A 53 8.09 -3.45 10.16
N TRP A 54 7.55 -3.01 9.02
CA TRP A 54 8.11 -3.33 7.71
C TRP A 54 9.55 -2.84 7.57
N VAL A 55 9.84 -1.61 7.99
CA VAL A 55 11.19 -1.04 7.93
C VAL A 55 12.17 -1.82 8.80
N LEU A 56 11.75 -2.26 9.99
CA LEU A 56 12.59 -3.05 10.89
C LEU A 56 12.88 -4.44 10.34
N GLU A 57 11.90 -5.09 9.71
CA GLU A 57 12.04 -6.42 9.11
C GLU A 57 12.87 -6.45 7.82
N ASN A 58 12.90 -5.32 7.08
CA ASN A 58 13.55 -5.22 5.77
C ASN A 58 14.81 -4.33 5.81
N ARG A 59 15.42 -4.21 6.98
CA ARG A 59 16.64 -3.43 7.21
C ARG A 59 17.92 -4.16 6.80
#